data_AF-A0A084QQG4-F1
#
_entry.id   AF-A0A084QQG4-F1
#
_cell.length_a   1.000
_cell.length_b   1.000
_cell.length_c   1.000
_cell.angle_alpha   90.00
_cell.angle_beta   90.00
_cell.angle_gamma   90.00
#
_symmetry.space_group_name_H-M   'P 1'
#
loop_
_entity.id
_entity.type
_entity.pdbx_description
1 polymer ?
#
loop_
_entity_poly.entity_id
_entity_poly.type
_entity_poly.pdbx_seq_one_letter_code
_entity_poly.pdbx_strand_id
1 'polypeptide(L)'
;MGKLSAAIKTGQTAIELGRTAQGFAGAAADLRNADKGELGRAAGRHAFNEGADVGKTVGKTWLKTFEVIPRIVCRTLQFLFGIVAVGFYGNRVQSDDNDENTGFSPEWVFAVTVAGLSAFTAVLFLAATPLSAIPIIGSRLKLLKTYRAFGWDLVLFIAWLVVFALFAAIFLNRDDEDDYKGASVSSQRAFVWVDLVNSIFWLTSGVYGSFKVFMGDKADQMTDKVGRKIFEKRTPAKEADVESL
;
A
#
# COMPACT_ATOMS: atom_id res chain seq x y z
N MET A 1 0.28 -57.39 -21.20
CA MET A 1 -0.10 -56.67 -19.95
C MET A 1 -1.20 -55.60 -20.16
N GLY A 2 -2.11 -55.72 -21.16
CA GLY A 2 -3.11 -54.67 -21.46
C GLY A 2 -4.49 -54.84 -20.81
N LYS A 3 -4.92 -56.08 -20.52
CA LYS A 3 -6.28 -56.36 -20.02
C LYS A 3 -6.46 -56.03 -18.53
N LEU A 4 -5.40 -56.09 -17.74
CA LEU A 4 -5.42 -55.78 -16.31
C LEU A 4 -5.57 -54.27 -16.04
N SER A 5 -4.89 -53.44 -16.84
CA SER A 5 -4.92 -51.97 -16.70
C SER A 5 -6.29 -51.38 -17.08
N ALA A 6 -6.94 -51.94 -18.11
CA ALA A 6 -8.30 -51.55 -18.50
C ALA A 6 -9.33 -51.89 -17.40
N ALA A 7 -9.25 -53.09 -16.82
CA ALA A 7 -10.16 -53.51 -15.75
C ALA A 7 -10.02 -52.68 -14.46
N ILE A 8 -8.79 -52.29 -14.10
CA ILE A 8 -8.54 -51.43 -12.93
C ILE A 8 -9.13 -50.04 -13.15
N LYS A 9 -8.97 -49.47 -14.36
CA LYS A 9 -9.51 -48.14 -14.69
C LYS A 9 -11.04 -48.13 -14.68
N THR A 10 -11.68 -49.15 -15.26
CA THR A 10 -13.14 -49.30 -15.24
C THR A 10 -13.68 -49.52 -13.82
N GLY A 11 -12.97 -50.27 -12.98
CA GLY A 11 -13.31 -50.46 -11.57
C GLY A 11 -13.26 -49.15 -10.77
N GLN A 12 -12.24 -48.33 -10.98
CA GLN A 12 -12.13 -47.02 -10.33
C GLN A 12 -13.25 -46.06 -10.75
N THR A 13 -13.57 -46.00 -12.04
CA THR A 13 -14.66 -45.14 -12.55
C THR A 13 -16.03 -45.58 -12.04
N ALA A 14 -16.29 -46.89 -11.92
CA ALA A 14 -17.54 -47.40 -11.37
C ALA A 14 -17.69 -47.12 -9.87
N ILE A 15 -16.60 -47.19 -9.11
CA ILE A 15 -16.58 -46.81 -7.68
C ILE A 15 -16.82 -45.31 -7.51
N GLU A 16 -16.24 -44.48 -8.37
CA GLU A 16 -16.42 -43.03 -8.34
C GLU A 16 -17.87 -42.63 -8.69
N LEU A 17 -18.46 -43.26 -9.70
CA LEU A 17 -19.87 -43.10 -10.06
C LEU A 17 -20.81 -43.62 -8.95
N GLY A 18 -20.48 -44.75 -8.33
CA GLY A 18 -21.25 -45.30 -7.21
C GLY A 18 -21.25 -44.38 -5.99
N ARG A 19 -20.09 -43.80 -5.65
CA ARG A 19 -19.94 -42.86 -4.53
C ARG A 19 -20.64 -41.52 -4.81
N THR A 20 -20.58 -41.05 -6.06
CA THR A 20 -21.28 -39.84 -6.50
C THR A 20 -22.79 -40.05 -6.50
N ALA A 21 -23.27 -41.19 -7.01
CA ALA A 21 -24.69 -41.52 -7.05
C ALA A 21 -25.29 -41.75 -5.65
N GLN A 22 -24.56 -42.39 -4.74
CA GLN A 22 -24.97 -42.51 -3.33
C GLN A 22 -25.00 -41.13 -2.64
N GLY A 23 -24.05 -40.24 -2.95
CA GLY A 23 -24.05 -38.87 -2.46
C GLY A 23 -25.26 -38.07 -2.95
N PHE A 24 -25.60 -38.17 -4.25
CA PHE A 24 -26.78 -37.52 -4.82
C PHE A 24 -28.09 -38.11 -4.31
N ALA A 25 -28.18 -39.43 -4.13
CA ALA A 25 -29.36 -40.09 -3.58
C ALA A 25 -29.58 -39.72 -2.09
N GLY A 26 -28.51 -39.64 -1.30
CA GLY A 26 -28.56 -39.16 0.09
C GLY A 26 -29.00 -37.70 0.17
N ALA A 27 -28.39 -36.83 -0.65
CA ALA A 27 -28.76 -35.41 -0.72
C ALA A 27 -30.21 -35.21 -1.18
N ALA A 28 -30.71 -36.03 -2.11
CA ALA A 28 -32.09 -35.99 -2.58
C ALA A 28 -33.10 -36.51 -1.55
N ALA A 29 -32.74 -37.54 -0.76
CA ALA A 29 -33.56 -38.05 0.34
C ALA A 29 -33.64 -37.03 1.49
N ASP A 30 -32.53 -36.36 1.80
CA ASP A 30 -32.49 -35.27 2.77
C ASP A 30 -33.31 -34.05 2.29
N LEU A 31 -33.26 -33.70 1.00
CA LEU A 31 -34.10 -32.65 0.40
C LEU A 31 -35.60 -32.98 0.41
N ARG A 32 -35.95 -34.27 0.28
CA ARG A 32 -37.34 -34.74 0.31
C ARG A 32 -37.93 -34.76 1.71
N ASN A 33 -37.09 -34.98 2.73
CA ASN A 33 -37.47 -35.00 4.14
C ASN A 33 -37.30 -33.64 4.84
N ALA A 34 -36.54 -32.71 4.24
CA ALA A 34 -36.33 -31.37 4.78
C ALA A 34 -37.63 -30.55 4.69
N ASP A 35 -38.08 -30.05 5.85
CA ASP A 35 -39.22 -29.17 5.95
C ASP A 35 -38.99 -27.90 5.12
N LYS A 36 -39.94 -27.55 4.25
CA LYS A 36 -39.84 -26.37 3.35
C LYS A 36 -39.61 -25.08 4.15
N GLY A 37 -40.07 -25.02 5.40
CA GLY A 37 -39.81 -23.93 6.33
C GLY A 37 -38.36 -23.86 6.83
N GLU A 38 -37.73 -24.99 7.14
CA GLU A 38 -36.31 -25.05 7.50
C GLU A 38 -35.39 -24.80 6.30
N LEU A 39 -35.75 -25.32 5.13
CA LEU A 39 -35.08 -25.04 3.86
C LEU A 39 -35.12 -23.55 3.52
N GLY A 40 -36.28 -22.90 3.68
CA GLY A 40 -36.42 -21.46 3.50
C GLY A 40 -35.59 -20.64 4.50
N ARG A 41 -35.55 -21.05 5.78
CA ARG A 41 -34.71 -20.41 6.81
C ARG A 41 -33.22 -20.62 6.57
N ALA A 42 -32.80 -21.80 6.10
CA ALA A 42 -31.42 -22.11 5.77
C ALA A 42 -30.96 -21.35 4.53
N ALA A 43 -31.78 -21.32 3.46
CA ALA A 43 -31.53 -20.53 2.27
C ALA A 43 -31.49 -19.03 2.57
N GLY A 44 -32.39 -18.52 3.42
CA GLY A 44 -32.38 -17.13 3.88
C GLY A 44 -31.13 -16.77 4.68
N ARG A 45 -30.65 -17.65 5.57
CA ARG A 45 -29.37 -17.46 6.28
C ARG A 45 -28.17 -17.49 5.34
N HIS A 46 -28.16 -18.37 4.35
CA HIS A 46 -27.10 -18.43 3.35
C HIS A 46 -27.06 -17.15 2.51
N ALA A 47 -28.20 -16.74 1.96
CA ALA A 47 -28.32 -15.50 1.19
C ALA A 47 -27.95 -14.25 2.01
N PHE A 48 -28.31 -14.21 3.29
CA PHE A 48 -27.91 -13.13 4.20
C PHE A 48 -26.39 -13.14 4.48
N ASN A 49 -25.78 -14.30 4.74
CA ASN A 49 -24.35 -14.41 4.98
C ASN A 49 -23.55 -14.07 3.72
N GLU A 50 -23.99 -14.54 2.55
CA GLU A 50 -23.40 -14.25 1.25
C GLU A 50 -23.54 -12.75 0.91
N GLY A 51 -24.72 -12.16 1.16
CA GLY A 51 -24.93 -10.71 1.04
C GLY A 51 -24.08 -9.89 2.01
N ALA A 52 -23.88 -10.36 3.24
CA ALA A 52 -23.00 -9.73 4.23
C ALA A 52 -21.53 -9.81 3.82
N ASP A 53 -21.08 -10.92 3.24
CA ASP A 53 -19.70 -11.08 2.78
C ASP A 53 -19.43 -10.32 1.47
N VAL A 54 -20.40 -10.24 0.56
CA VAL A 54 -20.37 -9.33 -0.59
C VAL A 54 -20.33 -7.87 -0.10
N GLY A 55 -21.19 -7.50 0.85
CA GLY A 55 -21.22 -6.17 1.45
C GLY A 55 -19.89 -5.78 2.11
N LYS A 56 -19.27 -6.69 2.89
CA LYS A 56 -17.94 -6.50 3.47
C LYS A 56 -16.87 -6.36 2.39
N THR A 57 -16.94 -7.15 1.32
CA THR A 57 -15.96 -7.12 0.22
C THR A 57 -16.05 -5.80 -0.54
N VAL A 58 -17.25 -5.40 -0.94
CA VAL A 58 -17.51 -4.13 -1.60
C VAL A 58 -17.08 -2.96 -0.71
N GLY A 59 -17.48 -2.95 0.58
CA GLY A 59 -17.07 -1.93 1.53
C GLY A 59 -15.55 -1.82 1.71
N LYS A 60 -14.84 -2.95 1.82
CA LYS A 60 -13.37 -2.97 1.89
C LYS A 60 -12.73 -2.45 0.59
N THR A 61 -13.29 -2.78 -0.57
CA THR A 61 -12.79 -2.28 -1.85
C THR A 61 -12.95 -0.77 -1.95
N TRP A 62 -14.12 -0.23 -1.59
CA TRP A 62 -14.36 1.22 -1.55
C TRP A 62 -13.40 1.95 -0.62
N LEU A 63 -13.22 1.46 0.62
CA LEU A 63 -12.26 2.04 1.56
C LEU A 63 -10.82 2.00 1.02
N LYS A 64 -10.42 0.90 0.37
CA LYS A 64 -9.10 0.82 -0.28
C LYS A 64 -8.96 1.83 -1.41
N THR A 65 -9.98 2.02 -2.23
CA THR A 65 -9.95 3.00 -3.32
C THR A 65 -9.77 4.42 -2.78
N PHE A 66 -10.48 4.80 -1.72
CA PHE A 66 -10.31 6.10 -1.07
C PHE A 66 -8.94 6.28 -0.40
N GLU A 67 -8.28 5.21 0.03
CA GLU A 67 -6.89 5.29 0.50
C GLU A 67 -5.89 5.42 -0.67
N VAL A 68 -6.12 4.69 -1.76
CA VAL A 68 -5.16 4.58 -2.87
C VAL A 68 -5.12 5.85 -3.73
N ILE A 69 -6.27 6.47 -4.03
CA ILE A 69 -6.33 7.64 -4.91
C ILE A 69 -5.49 8.81 -4.36
N PRO A 70 -5.67 9.27 -3.10
CA PRO A 70 -4.88 10.37 -2.55
C PRO A 70 -3.39 10.04 -2.50
N ARG A 71 -3.03 8.78 -2.25
CA ARG A 71 -1.63 8.34 -2.25
C ARG A 71 -1.03 8.46 -3.65
N ILE A 72 -1.74 8.01 -4.69
CA ILE A 72 -1.27 8.12 -6.08
C ILE A 72 -1.09 9.59 -6.45
N VAL A 73 -2.09 10.44 -6.16
CA VAL A 73 -2.01 11.89 -6.42
C VAL A 73 -0.80 12.50 -5.72
N CYS A 74 -0.60 12.21 -4.44
CA CYS A 74 0.54 12.71 -3.68
C CYS A 74 1.89 12.27 -4.27
N ARG A 75 2.03 11.00 -4.67
CA ARG A 75 3.27 10.50 -5.31
C ARG A 75 3.51 11.14 -6.67
N THR A 76 2.47 11.34 -7.47
CA THR A 76 2.60 12.03 -8.76
C THR A 76 3.04 13.48 -8.57
N LEU A 77 2.49 14.20 -7.58
CA LEU A 77 2.94 15.55 -7.27
C LEU A 77 4.40 15.59 -6.81
N GLN A 78 4.83 14.67 -5.92
CA GLN A 78 6.23 14.55 -5.51
C GLN A 78 7.18 14.29 -6.69
N PHE A 79 6.74 13.47 -7.66
CA PHE A 79 7.47 13.24 -8.89
C PHE A 79 7.58 14.49 -9.76
N LEU A 80 6.45 15.19 -9.97
CA LEU A 80 6.41 16.42 -10.79
C LEU A 80 7.31 17.51 -10.20
N PHE A 81 7.23 17.76 -8.90
CA PHE A 81 8.12 18.72 -8.25
C PHE A 81 9.58 18.28 -8.31
N GLY A 82 9.86 16.98 -8.13
CA GLY A 82 11.20 16.43 -8.26
C GLY A 82 11.80 16.65 -9.66
N ILE A 83 11.07 16.31 -10.73
CA ILE A 83 11.60 16.44 -12.11
C ILE A 83 11.73 17.91 -12.54
N VAL A 84 10.81 18.77 -12.09
CA VAL A 84 10.90 20.22 -12.30
C VAL A 84 12.15 20.79 -11.62
N ALA A 85 12.42 20.38 -10.37
CA ALA A 85 13.62 20.80 -9.64
C ALA A 85 14.91 20.25 -10.26
N VAL A 86 14.91 19.01 -10.76
CA VAL A 86 16.05 18.46 -11.53
C VAL A 86 16.35 19.34 -12.75
N GLY A 87 15.33 19.72 -13.52
CA GLY A 87 15.52 20.59 -14.68
C GLY A 87 16.01 21.98 -14.29
N PHE A 88 15.41 22.58 -13.27
CA PHE A 88 15.74 23.93 -12.83
C PHE A 88 17.15 24.03 -12.24
N TYR A 89 17.48 23.19 -11.26
CA TYR A 89 18.81 23.19 -10.64
C TYR A 89 19.87 22.56 -11.55
N GLY A 90 19.50 21.58 -12.38
CA GLY A 90 20.40 20.96 -13.35
C GLY A 90 20.89 21.94 -14.42
N ASN A 91 20.01 22.84 -14.88
CA ASN A 91 20.42 23.93 -15.75
C ASN A 91 21.45 24.85 -15.08
N ARG A 92 21.37 25.05 -13.75
CA ARG A 92 22.36 25.83 -13.00
C ARG A 92 23.69 25.13 -12.86
N VAL A 93 23.68 23.83 -12.55
CA VAL A 93 24.91 23.02 -12.55
C VAL A 93 25.60 23.12 -13.91
N GLN A 94 24.84 22.99 -15.00
CA GLN A 94 25.40 23.07 -16.36
C GLN A 94 25.90 24.48 -16.71
N SER A 95 25.24 25.53 -16.22
CA SER A 95 25.68 26.91 -16.42
C SER A 95 26.99 27.18 -15.70
N ASP A 96 27.12 26.73 -14.44
CA ASP A 96 28.34 26.90 -13.63
C ASP A 96 29.51 26.07 -14.17
N ASP A 97 29.26 24.88 -14.75
CA ASP A 97 30.29 24.03 -15.35
C ASP A 97 30.84 24.61 -16.67
N ASN A 98 30.03 25.39 -17.39
CA ASN A 98 30.41 26.03 -18.66
C ASN A 98 31.11 27.38 -18.48
N ASP A 99 31.12 27.95 -17.26
CA ASP A 99 31.75 29.23 -16.97
C ASP A 99 33.10 29.02 -16.26
N GLU A 100 34.19 29.34 -16.96
CA GLU A 100 35.56 29.15 -16.49
C GLU A 100 35.90 29.98 -15.24
N ASN A 101 35.10 31.00 -14.90
CA ASN A 101 35.39 31.94 -13.81
C ASN A 101 34.59 31.70 -12.53
N THR A 102 33.51 30.92 -12.57
CA THR A 102 32.57 30.78 -11.43
C THR A 102 32.86 29.60 -10.52
N GLY A 103 33.64 28.62 -10.98
CA GLY A 103 33.96 27.42 -10.22
C GLY A 103 32.75 26.53 -9.91
N PHE A 104 32.98 25.42 -9.21
CA PHE A 104 31.95 24.44 -8.88
C PHE A 104 31.07 24.88 -7.70
N SER A 105 29.75 24.97 -7.91
CA SER A 105 28.78 25.30 -6.86
C SER A 105 28.13 24.05 -6.26
N PRO A 106 28.54 23.62 -5.04
CA PRO A 106 28.02 22.41 -4.42
C PRO A 106 26.51 22.49 -4.10
N GLU A 107 25.96 23.68 -3.90
CA GLU A 107 24.54 23.89 -3.61
C GLU A 107 23.62 23.34 -4.71
N TRP A 108 23.95 23.61 -5.97
CA TRP A 108 23.13 23.19 -7.12
C TRP A 108 23.20 21.67 -7.31
N VAL A 109 24.39 21.09 -7.15
CA VAL A 109 24.58 19.63 -7.29
C VAL A 109 23.88 18.87 -6.19
N PHE A 110 23.94 19.37 -4.95
CA PHE A 110 23.19 18.78 -3.85
C PHE A 110 21.68 18.80 -4.13
N ALA A 111 21.15 19.93 -4.60
CA ALA A 111 19.74 20.07 -4.95
C ALA A 111 19.31 19.11 -6.07
N VAL A 112 20.09 19.01 -7.15
CA VAL A 112 19.85 18.06 -8.25
C VAL A 112 19.86 16.62 -7.74
N THR A 113 20.78 16.27 -6.85
CA THR A 113 20.90 14.93 -6.29
C THR A 113 19.67 14.56 -5.47
N VAL A 114 19.22 15.45 -4.58
CA VAL A 114 18.02 15.25 -3.77
C VAL A 114 16.77 15.18 -4.66
N ALA A 115 16.65 16.09 -5.64
CA ALA A 115 15.53 16.12 -6.56
C ALA A 115 15.45 14.86 -7.44
N GLY A 116 16.59 14.38 -7.95
CA GLY A 116 16.69 13.16 -8.74
C GLY A 116 16.33 11.91 -7.92
N LEU A 117 16.86 11.80 -6.70
CA LEU A 117 16.53 10.69 -5.79
C LEU A 117 15.04 10.69 -5.40
N SER A 118 14.47 11.88 -5.18
CA SER A 118 13.05 12.09 -4.92
C SER A 118 12.19 11.64 -6.09
N ALA A 119 12.50 12.11 -7.31
CA ALA A 119 11.77 11.74 -8.53
C ALA A 119 11.84 10.23 -8.79
N PHE A 120 13.04 9.65 -8.68
CA PHE A 120 13.25 8.20 -8.82
C PHE A 120 12.44 7.41 -7.78
N THR A 121 12.48 7.83 -6.51
CA THR A 121 11.71 7.19 -5.43
C THR A 121 10.20 7.25 -5.71
N ALA A 122 9.69 8.41 -6.15
CA ALA A 122 8.28 8.58 -6.45
C ALA A 122 7.80 7.64 -7.58
N VAL A 123 8.59 7.51 -8.65
CA VAL A 123 8.32 6.55 -9.74
C VAL A 123 8.35 5.12 -9.25
N LEU A 124 9.37 4.74 -8.46
CA LEU A 124 9.47 3.39 -7.90
C LEU A 124 8.25 3.04 -7.05
N PHE A 125 7.77 3.95 -6.21
CA PHE A 125 6.60 3.71 -5.36
C PHE A 125 5.29 3.72 -6.15
N LEU A 126 5.20 4.55 -7.19
CA LEU A 126 4.07 4.53 -8.11
C LEU A 126 4.00 3.19 -8.87
N ALA A 127 5.14 2.69 -9.35
CA ALA A 127 5.26 1.40 -10.04
C ALA A 127 5.07 0.19 -9.10
N ALA A 128 5.49 0.30 -7.84
CA ALA A 128 5.31 -0.76 -6.84
C ALA A 128 3.83 -1.01 -6.52
N THR A 129 2.97 0.01 -6.63
CA THR A 129 1.53 -0.10 -6.34
C THR A 129 0.83 -1.14 -7.24
N PRO A 130 0.89 -1.07 -8.59
CA PRO A 130 0.35 -2.12 -9.46
C PRO A 130 1.17 -3.41 -9.44
N LEU A 131 2.51 -3.35 -9.29
CA LEU A 131 3.35 -4.57 -9.24
C LEU A 131 3.05 -5.46 -8.02
N SER A 132 2.59 -4.86 -6.91
CA SER A 132 2.20 -5.61 -5.71
C SER A 132 1.00 -6.54 -5.92
N ALA A 133 0.22 -6.35 -6.99
CA ALA A 133 -0.89 -7.23 -7.37
C ALA A 133 -0.41 -8.54 -8.05
N ILE A 134 0.85 -8.60 -8.51
CA ILE A 134 1.41 -9.77 -9.18
C ILE A 134 1.86 -10.78 -8.10
N PRO A 135 1.30 -12.01 -8.00
CA PRO A 135 1.55 -12.94 -6.89
C PRO A 135 3.03 -13.30 -6.66
N ILE A 136 3.79 -13.44 -7.76
CA ILE A 136 5.21 -13.82 -7.75
C ILE A 136 6.09 -12.70 -7.17
N ILE A 137 5.76 -11.45 -7.51
CA ILE A 137 6.53 -10.24 -7.11
C ILE A 137 6.05 -9.73 -5.74
N GLY A 138 4.74 -9.76 -5.49
CA GLY A 138 4.12 -9.33 -4.23
C GLY A 138 4.61 -10.12 -3.01
N SER A 139 5.01 -11.38 -3.19
CA SER A 139 5.62 -12.20 -2.13
C SER A 139 7.00 -11.71 -1.72
N ARG A 140 7.78 -11.12 -2.64
CA ARG A 140 9.10 -10.52 -2.37
C ARG A 140 8.98 -9.06 -1.89
N LEU A 141 8.03 -8.30 -2.44
CA LEU A 141 7.70 -6.94 -2.01
C LEU A 141 7.00 -6.88 -0.65
N LYS A 142 6.56 -8.01 -0.07
CA LYS A 142 6.03 -8.07 1.31
C LYS A 142 6.99 -7.47 2.35
N LEU A 143 8.30 -7.53 2.12
CA LEU A 143 9.32 -6.89 2.96
C LEU A 143 9.37 -5.36 2.78
N LEU A 144 9.04 -4.88 1.58
CA LEU A 144 8.88 -3.48 1.19
C LEU A 144 7.41 -3.07 1.23
N LYS A 145 6.69 -3.45 2.28
CA LYS A 145 5.33 -2.94 2.50
C LYS A 145 5.42 -1.42 2.49
N THR A 146 4.76 -0.73 1.56
CA THR A 146 4.87 0.72 1.31
C THR A 146 4.69 1.57 2.58
N TYR A 147 3.99 1.05 3.59
CA TYR A 147 3.88 1.71 4.89
C TYR A 147 5.18 1.71 5.72
N ARG A 148 6.09 0.73 5.56
CA ARG A 148 7.43 0.69 6.19
C ARG A 148 8.42 1.62 5.51
N ALA A 149 8.10 2.12 4.32
CA ALA A 149 8.88 3.16 3.65
C ALA A 149 8.71 4.54 4.29
N PHE A 150 7.91 4.68 5.35
CA PHE A 150 7.73 5.94 6.06
C PHE A 150 9.06 6.55 6.52
N GLY A 151 10.01 5.72 6.96
CA GLY A 151 11.34 6.20 7.35
C GLY A 151 12.08 6.83 6.18
N TRP A 152 11.96 6.26 4.98
CA TRP A 152 12.54 6.81 3.76
C TRP A 152 11.84 8.10 3.31
N ASP A 153 10.52 8.16 3.40
CA ASP A 153 9.76 9.38 3.12
C ASP A 153 10.19 10.53 4.05
N LEU A 154 10.45 10.23 5.34
CA LEU A 154 10.95 11.21 6.30
C LEU A 154 12.40 11.63 6.02
N VAL A 155 13.25 10.73 5.54
CA VAL A 155 14.61 11.08 5.09
C VAL A 155 14.55 12.06 3.91
N LEU A 156 13.69 11.79 2.92
CA LEU A 156 13.51 12.69 1.78
C LEU A 156 12.89 14.03 2.20
N PHE A 157 11.95 14.03 3.16
CA PHE A 157 11.44 15.25 3.76
C PHE A 157 12.57 16.10 4.37
N ILE A 158 13.43 15.49 5.20
CA ILE A 158 14.56 16.20 5.81
C ILE A 158 15.53 16.70 4.74
N ALA A 159 15.85 15.88 3.73
CA ALA A 159 16.72 16.28 2.64
C ALA A 159 16.17 17.50 1.89
N TRP A 160 14.86 17.51 1.57
CA TRP A 160 14.19 18.68 0.99
C TRP A 160 14.17 19.89 1.90
N LEU A 161 14.05 19.71 3.23
CA LEU A 161 14.18 20.81 4.18
C LEU A 161 15.60 21.39 4.21
N VAL A 162 16.64 20.56 4.04
CA VAL A 162 18.03 21.05 3.95
C VAL A 162 18.21 21.85 2.66
N VAL A 163 17.69 21.37 1.53
CA VAL A 163 17.71 22.11 0.25
C VAL A 163 16.98 23.45 0.40
N PHE A 164 15.77 23.43 0.96
CA PHE A 164 14.99 24.62 1.26
C PHE A 164 15.78 25.58 2.16
N ALA A 165 16.33 25.11 3.29
CA ALA A 165 17.05 25.95 4.23
C ALA A 165 18.30 26.60 3.61
N LEU A 166 19.01 25.84 2.77
CA LEU A 166 20.19 26.33 2.05
C LEU A 166 19.82 27.46 1.09
N PHE A 167 18.81 27.26 0.24
CA PHE A 167 18.40 28.29 -0.70
C PHE A 167 17.61 29.44 -0.06
N ALA A 168 16.88 29.18 1.02
CA ALA A 168 16.25 30.19 1.85
C ALA A 168 17.31 31.16 2.41
N ALA A 169 18.39 30.63 2.98
CA ALA A 169 19.49 31.46 3.50
C ALA A 169 20.18 32.30 2.42
N ILE A 170 20.23 31.80 1.18
CA ILE A 170 20.82 32.51 0.04
C ILE A 170 19.85 33.56 -0.52
N PHE A 171 18.60 33.20 -0.79
CA PHE A 171 17.72 33.99 -1.67
C PHE A 171 16.63 34.81 -0.96
N LEU A 172 16.24 34.47 0.28
CA LEU A 172 15.15 35.21 0.96
C LEU A 172 15.57 36.61 1.44
N ASN A 173 16.85 36.80 1.77
CA ASN A 173 17.36 38.06 2.30
C ASN A 173 18.05 38.95 1.25
N ARG A 174 18.12 38.50 -0.01
CA ARG A 174 18.70 39.27 -1.12
C ARG A 174 17.63 40.07 -1.85
N ASP A 175 18.02 41.20 -2.43
CA ASP A 175 17.10 42.01 -3.24
C ASP A 175 16.75 41.30 -4.55
N ASP A 176 15.55 41.56 -5.07
CA ASP A 176 15.00 40.82 -6.23
C ASP A 176 15.69 41.19 -7.57
N GLU A 177 16.38 42.34 -7.61
CA GLU A 177 17.15 42.83 -8.75
C GLU A 177 18.58 42.27 -8.79
N ASP A 178 19.02 41.60 -7.72
CA ASP A 178 20.35 40.99 -7.66
C ASP A 178 20.42 39.67 -8.44
N ASP A 179 21.63 39.35 -8.86
CA ASP A 179 22.00 38.04 -9.40
C ASP A 179 22.97 37.31 -8.46
N TYR A 180 22.77 36.01 -8.28
CA TYR A 180 23.69 35.13 -7.55
C TYR A 180 24.22 34.04 -8.49
N LYS A 181 25.49 34.09 -8.86
CA LYS A 181 26.10 33.09 -9.78
C LYS A 181 25.28 32.93 -11.08
N GLY A 182 24.99 34.05 -11.74
CA GLY A 182 24.13 34.09 -12.94
C GLY A 182 22.66 33.73 -12.66
N ALA A 183 22.23 33.69 -11.39
CA ALA A 183 20.86 33.42 -10.97
C ALA A 183 20.07 34.67 -10.61
N SER A 184 18.99 34.92 -11.35
CA SER A 184 17.95 35.83 -10.89
C SER A 184 17.40 35.38 -9.52
N VAL A 185 17.55 36.26 -8.53
CA VAL A 185 17.10 36.02 -7.14
C VAL A 185 15.58 35.83 -7.08
N SER A 186 14.81 36.61 -7.84
CA SER A 186 13.34 36.53 -7.85
C SER A 186 12.83 35.16 -8.32
N SER A 187 13.45 34.58 -9.38
CA SER A 187 13.11 33.24 -9.85
C SER A 187 13.46 32.17 -8.81
N GLN A 188 14.64 32.28 -8.19
CA GLN A 188 15.10 31.33 -7.18
C GLN A 188 14.21 31.37 -5.93
N ARG A 189 13.77 32.55 -5.51
CA ARG A 189 12.85 32.72 -4.37
C ARG A 189 11.52 31.99 -4.59
N ALA A 190 10.99 31.98 -5.82
CA ALA A 190 9.79 31.20 -6.13
C ALA A 190 10.04 29.68 -5.99
N PHE A 191 11.19 29.19 -6.45
CA PHE A 191 11.55 27.78 -6.36
C PHE A 191 11.84 27.31 -4.93
N VAL A 192 12.38 28.18 -4.07
CA VAL A 192 12.50 27.92 -2.62
C VAL A 192 11.16 27.49 -2.02
N TRP A 193 10.06 28.16 -2.39
CA TRP A 193 8.73 27.76 -1.91
C TRP A 193 8.24 26.44 -2.50
N VAL A 194 8.60 26.13 -3.76
CA VAL A 194 8.30 24.85 -4.39
C VAL A 194 8.99 23.70 -3.63
N ASP A 195 10.24 23.90 -3.22
CA ASP A 195 11.00 22.92 -2.43
C ASP A 195 10.33 22.66 -1.08
N LEU A 196 9.86 23.71 -0.41
CA LEU A 196 9.13 23.60 0.84
C LEU A 196 7.82 22.82 0.66
N VAL A 197 7.04 23.15 -0.37
CA VAL A 197 5.79 22.45 -0.69
C VAL A 197 6.05 20.97 -0.96
N ASN A 198 7.10 20.66 -1.73
CA ASN A 198 7.49 19.27 -1.98
C ASN A 198 7.90 18.54 -0.69
N SER A 199 8.65 19.21 0.19
CA SER A 199 8.99 18.66 1.51
C SER A 199 7.73 18.28 2.30
N ILE A 200 6.69 19.12 2.29
CA ILE A 200 5.43 18.86 3.00
C ILE A 200 4.71 17.63 2.43
N PHE A 201 4.77 17.41 1.12
CA PHE A 201 4.23 16.17 0.53
C PHE A 201 4.97 14.93 1.02
N TRP A 202 6.31 14.97 1.10
CA TRP A 202 7.11 13.89 1.68
C TRP A 202 6.80 13.66 3.16
N LEU A 203 6.65 14.73 3.93
CA LEU A 203 6.23 14.65 5.33
C LEU A 203 4.86 14.00 5.47
N THR A 204 3.87 14.46 4.70
CA THR A 204 2.50 13.92 4.74
C THR A 204 2.50 12.42 4.43
N SER A 205 3.28 12.00 3.44
CA SER A 205 3.45 10.57 3.09
C SER A 205 4.09 9.77 4.22
N GLY A 206 5.18 10.30 4.81
CA GLY A 206 5.88 9.66 5.92
C GLY A 206 5.03 9.57 7.19
N VAL A 207 4.35 10.65 7.56
CA VAL A 207 3.43 10.69 8.71
C VAL A 207 2.28 9.70 8.51
N TYR A 208 1.66 9.69 7.34
CA TYR A 208 0.60 8.73 7.02
C TYR A 208 1.07 7.27 7.12
N GLY A 209 2.24 6.96 6.56
CA GLY A 209 2.86 5.65 6.67
C GLY A 209 3.12 5.26 8.13
N SER A 210 3.69 6.18 8.92
CA SER A 210 3.96 6.00 10.34
C SER A 210 2.70 5.67 11.13
N PHE A 211 1.64 6.48 10.97
CA PHE A 211 0.35 6.24 11.61
C PHE A 211 -0.21 4.86 11.27
N LYS A 212 -0.13 4.44 10.00
CA LYS A 212 -0.64 3.13 9.58
C LYS A 212 0.14 1.97 10.22
N VAL A 213 1.45 2.08 10.37
CA VAL A 213 2.27 1.05 11.04
C VAL A 213 1.91 0.98 12.52
N PHE A 214 2.09 2.09 13.23
CA PHE A 214 2.00 2.09 14.69
C PHE A 214 0.56 1.91 15.19
N MET A 215 -0.43 2.41 14.46
CA MET A 215 -1.84 2.33 14.88
C MET A 215 -2.51 1.04 14.39
N GLY A 216 -2.10 0.50 13.24
CA GLY A 216 -2.54 -0.82 12.76
C GLY A 216 -2.07 -1.94 13.70
N ASP A 217 -0.78 -1.95 14.04
CA ASP A 217 -0.22 -2.96 14.95
C ASP A 217 -0.87 -2.91 16.34
N LYS A 218 -1.21 -1.71 16.83
CA LYS A 218 -1.93 -1.54 18.11
C LYS A 218 -3.38 -1.99 18.04
N ALA A 219 -4.09 -1.71 16.95
CA ALA A 219 -5.47 -2.13 16.77
C ALA A 219 -5.59 -3.66 16.69
N ASP A 220 -4.66 -4.32 15.98
CA ASP A 220 -4.61 -5.78 15.88
C ASP A 220 -4.31 -6.41 17.25
N GLN A 221 -3.31 -5.89 17.99
CA GLN A 221 -3.02 -6.35 19.35
C GLN A 221 -4.18 -6.18 20.33
N MET A 222 -4.94 -5.08 20.22
CA MET A 222 -6.12 -4.86 21.05
C MET A 222 -7.26 -5.81 20.68
N THR A 223 -7.48 -6.04 19.38
CA THR A 223 -8.48 -6.98 18.88
C THR A 223 -8.18 -8.41 19.33
N ASP A 224 -6.93 -8.85 19.23
CA ASP A 224 -6.51 -10.19 19.69
C ASP A 224 -6.67 -10.36 21.20
N LYS A 225 -6.33 -9.34 22.00
CA LYS A 225 -6.53 -9.35 23.46
C LYS A 225 -8.01 -9.44 23.84
N VAL A 226 -8.87 -8.70 23.14
CA VAL A 226 -10.32 -8.72 23.39
C VAL A 226 -10.93 -10.04 22.94
N GLY A 227 -10.57 -10.53 21.74
CA GLY A 227 -11.00 -11.82 21.23
C GLY A 227 -10.65 -12.94 22.20
N ARG A 228 -9.39 -13.00 22.65
CA ARG A 228 -8.94 -14.01 23.61
C ARG A 228 -9.74 -13.97 24.91
N LYS A 229 -10.00 -12.78 25.49
CA LYS A 229 -10.83 -12.64 26.70
C LYS A 229 -12.28 -13.12 26.51
N ILE A 230 -12.86 -12.94 25.33
CA ILE A 230 -14.22 -13.39 25.03
C ILE A 230 -14.27 -14.91 24.86
N PHE A 231 -13.28 -15.49 24.18
CA PHE A 231 -13.18 -16.95 24.01
C PHE A 231 -12.88 -17.65 25.35
N GLU A 232 -11.97 -17.11 26.15
CA GLU A 232 -11.60 -17.63 27.47
C GLU A 232 -12.78 -17.58 28.46
N LYS A 233 -13.67 -16.56 28.35
CA LYS A 233 -14.92 -16.51 29.13
C LYS A 233 -16.01 -17.48 28.67
N ARG A 234 -15.94 -18.05 27.45
CA ARG A 234 -16.94 -19.01 26.95
C ARG A 234 -16.57 -20.48 27.19
N THR A 235 -15.31 -20.79 27.46
CA THR A 235 -14.87 -22.16 27.73
C THR A 235 -15.28 -22.75 29.10
N PRO A 236 -15.48 -22.01 30.21
CA PRO A 236 -15.79 -22.65 31.49
C PRO A 236 -17.26 -23.10 31.65
N ALA A 237 -18.15 -22.86 30.68
CA ALA A 237 -19.57 -23.15 30.80
C ALA A 237 -20.03 -24.43 30.07
N LYS A 238 -19.13 -25.15 29.38
CA LYS A 238 -19.52 -26.34 28.59
C LYS A 238 -19.05 -27.68 29.16
N GLU A 239 -18.27 -27.68 30.24
CA GLU A 239 -17.81 -28.91 30.90
C GLU A 239 -18.58 -29.24 32.20
N ALA A 240 -19.39 -28.32 32.74
CA ALA A 240 -20.16 -28.57 33.97
C ALA A 240 -21.48 -29.33 33.77
N ASP A 241 -22.01 -29.41 32.55
CA ASP A 241 -23.32 -30.04 32.26
C ASP A 241 -23.22 -31.47 31.70
N VAL A 242 -22.02 -32.06 31.63
CA VAL A 242 -21.82 -33.44 31.11
C VAL A 242 -21.50 -34.44 32.23
N GLU A 243 -21.28 -33.99 33.48
CA GLU A 243 -20.88 -34.87 34.59
C GLU A 243 -22.04 -35.26 35.53
N SER A 244 -23.30 -35.01 35.15
CA SER A 244 -24.48 -35.35 35.98
C SER A 244 -25.51 -36.26 35.30
N LEU A 245 -25.10 -37.15 34.41
CA LEU A 245 -25.93 -38.25 33.87
C LEU A 245 -25.41 -39.61 34.33
#